data_AF-A0A7C3DF22-F1
#
_entry.id   AF-A0A7C3DF22-F1
#
_cell.length_a   1.000
_cell.length_b   1.000
_cell.length_c   1.000
_cell.angle_alpha   90.00
_cell.angle_beta   90.00
_cell.angle_gamma   90.00
#
_symmetry.space_group_name_H-M   'P 1'
#
loop_
_entity.id
_entity.type
_entity.pdbx_description
1 polymer ?
#
loop_
_entity_poly.entity_id
_entity_poly.type
_entity_poly.pdbx_seq_one_letter_code
_entity_poly.pdbx_strand_id
1 'polypeptide(L)'
;PGWNQKWRTPLRKGLDAIRDRMIELYEAEGKSLFRDPWAARDAYIRVILDRSPERVEGFLSAVAKRKLSADERVRALKLLEMQRHAMLMYTSCGWFFADISGIETQQILAYAARALELAADLGGKGFEDELLAQLEKAKSNLEEFGDGRRIYEEHVKPKAVGFAEIVHDGAVRLLADTSTPPARIFHFALTFAEQEQRELTEGKLLYGKAEVRSGVTREARGFHFGSVHRGGIDFRTYVHPAWPEEAWAERKRALDALPAGQQDVPGVLHELFEVKGFRLHDLPYDERRSIADRVVRDRQADLASVFARIFQESRDLMFDLAECRGDLPEEMALAAKVALSEELEHRFTEAVGHPEFRYYEPVLDVAYQAERLGISLRLERVSQLALGQMAQLMKAITSEPHSTACLHLIHLLEVSRRLKLALDEAVLQDWYWELLQGAIPKLVEEVLQKGRPDSRYVLLASLVQLGYQLNFDLDPIKRRLSPIEKQLSEDPEYWP
;
A
#
# COMPACT_ATOMS: atom_id res chain seq x y z
N PRO A 1 -5.00 -30.57 -28.09
CA PRO A 1 -6.00 -31.42 -28.77
C PRO A 1 -6.89 -32.12 -27.72
N GLY A 2 -8.21 -31.89 -27.73
CA GLY A 2 -9.14 -32.46 -26.74
C GLY A 2 -10.01 -31.42 -26.01
N TRP A 3 -9.60 -30.15 -26.00
CA TRP A 3 -10.41 -29.06 -25.45
C TRP A 3 -11.46 -28.56 -26.44
N ASN A 4 -12.57 -28.06 -25.92
CA ASN A 4 -13.68 -27.54 -26.71
C ASN A 4 -14.22 -26.23 -26.12
N GLN A 5 -15.01 -25.51 -26.92
CA GLN A 5 -15.57 -24.20 -26.55
C GLN A 5 -17.08 -24.25 -26.27
N LYS A 6 -17.64 -25.43 -25.97
CA LYS A 6 -19.09 -25.61 -25.75
C LYS A 6 -19.60 -24.83 -24.54
N TRP A 7 -18.73 -24.47 -23.58
CA TRP A 7 -19.04 -23.67 -22.40
C TRP A 7 -19.49 -22.24 -22.72
N ARG A 8 -19.10 -21.69 -23.88
CA ARG A 8 -19.45 -20.31 -24.26
C ARG A 8 -20.94 -20.12 -24.48
N THR A 9 -21.63 -21.10 -25.07
CA THR A 9 -23.07 -21.02 -25.31
C THR A 9 -23.90 -20.92 -24.01
N PRO A 10 -23.77 -21.83 -23.02
CA PRO A 10 -24.48 -21.71 -21.76
C PRO A 10 -24.08 -20.46 -20.97
N LEU A 11 -22.80 -20.06 -20.98
CA LEU A 11 -22.38 -18.79 -20.38
C LEU A 11 -23.13 -17.61 -21.02
N ARG A 12 -23.15 -17.52 -22.35
CA ARG A 12 -23.85 -16.45 -23.07
C ARG A 12 -25.34 -16.42 -22.78
N LYS A 13 -25.99 -17.59 -22.75
CA LYS A 13 -27.41 -17.69 -22.39
C LYS A 13 -27.67 -17.22 -20.97
N GLY A 14 -26.80 -17.55 -20.01
CA GLY A 14 -26.90 -17.07 -18.63
C GLY A 14 -26.78 -15.55 -18.54
N LEU A 15 -25.76 -14.97 -19.18
CA LEU A 15 -25.55 -13.52 -19.18
C LEU A 15 -26.68 -12.76 -19.90
N ASP A 16 -27.17 -13.27 -21.03
CA ASP A 16 -28.29 -12.68 -21.76
C ASP A 16 -29.59 -12.72 -20.94
N ALA A 17 -29.87 -13.84 -20.25
CA ALA A 17 -31.04 -13.96 -19.39
C ALA A 17 -31.04 -12.92 -18.26
N ILE A 18 -29.95 -12.82 -17.50
CA ILE A 18 -29.88 -11.85 -16.40
C ILE A 18 -29.85 -10.40 -16.89
N ARG A 19 -29.25 -10.14 -18.06
CA ARG A 19 -29.31 -8.81 -18.69
C ARG A 19 -30.75 -8.41 -18.96
N ASP A 20 -31.53 -9.28 -19.59
CA ASP A 20 -32.90 -8.97 -19.98
C ASP A 20 -33.78 -8.71 -18.75
N ARG A 21 -33.60 -9.49 -17.67
CA ARG A 21 -34.21 -9.23 -16.36
C ARG A 21 -33.81 -7.88 -15.76
N MET A 22 -32.53 -7.53 -15.82
CA MET A 22 -32.03 -6.25 -15.32
C MET A 22 -32.54 -5.06 -16.16
N ILE A 23 -32.80 -5.25 -17.45
CA ILE A 23 -33.44 -4.24 -18.30
C ILE A 23 -34.88 -3.99 -17.83
N GLU A 24 -35.67 -5.04 -17.66
CA GLU A 24 -37.06 -4.93 -17.14
C GLU A 24 -37.09 -4.22 -15.79
N LEU A 25 -36.21 -4.62 -14.87
CA LEU A 25 -36.08 -3.99 -13.55
C LEU A 25 -35.65 -2.52 -13.66
N TYR A 26 -34.70 -2.21 -14.54
CA TYR A 26 -34.19 -0.86 -14.74
C TYR A 26 -35.26 0.10 -15.25
N GLU A 27 -36.05 -0.32 -16.23
CA GLU A 27 -37.14 0.49 -16.78
C GLU A 27 -38.26 0.66 -15.75
N ALA A 28 -38.63 -0.43 -15.05
CA ALA A 28 -39.70 -0.43 -14.06
C ALA A 28 -39.40 0.53 -12.89
N GLU A 29 -38.19 0.49 -12.34
CA GLU A 29 -37.79 1.34 -11.21
C GLU A 29 -37.36 2.72 -11.67
N GLY A 30 -36.63 2.80 -12.79
CA GLY A 30 -36.07 4.03 -13.34
C GLY A 30 -37.11 5.04 -13.79
N LYS A 31 -38.28 4.62 -14.30
CA LYS A 31 -39.35 5.52 -14.77
C LYS A 31 -39.87 6.49 -13.70
N SER A 32 -39.73 6.11 -12.43
CA SER A 32 -40.16 6.92 -11.28
C SER A 32 -39.12 7.94 -10.84
N LEU A 33 -37.84 7.71 -11.19
CA LEU A 33 -36.68 8.48 -10.74
C LEU A 33 -36.14 9.40 -11.83
N PHE A 34 -36.02 8.89 -13.07
CA PHE A 34 -35.40 9.58 -14.20
C PHE A 34 -36.44 10.17 -15.15
N ARG A 35 -36.09 11.26 -15.84
CA ARG A 35 -36.89 11.81 -16.96
C ARG A 35 -36.94 10.82 -18.12
N ASP A 36 -35.77 10.27 -18.45
CA ASP A 36 -35.54 9.21 -19.42
C ASP A 36 -34.46 8.29 -18.83
N PRO A 37 -34.81 7.04 -18.43
CA PRO A 37 -33.86 6.09 -17.88
C PRO A 37 -32.69 5.81 -18.83
N TRP A 38 -32.93 5.58 -20.12
CA TRP A 38 -31.87 5.21 -21.04
C TRP A 38 -30.91 6.38 -21.33
N ALA A 39 -31.44 7.60 -21.46
CA ALA A 39 -30.59 8.79 -21.54
C ALA A 39 -29.78 9.01 -20.25
N ALA A 40 -30.34 8.70 -19.07
CA ALA A 40 -29.62 8.78 -17.80
C ALA A 40 -28.48 7.74 -17.72
N ARG A 41 -28.71 6.51 -18.19
CA ARG A 41 -27.67 5.47 -18.31
C ARG A 41 -26.49 5.97 -19.17
N ASP A 42 -26.77 6.52 -20.35
CA ASP A 42 -25.74 6.94 -21.29
C ASP A 42 -24.94 8.14 -20.76
N ALA A 43 -25.64 9.09 -20.12
CA ALA A 43 -25.01 10.24 -19.49
C ALA A 43 -24.17 9.89 -18.25
N TYR A 44 -24.35 8.68 -17.68
CA TYR A 44 -23.69 8.26 -16.44
C TYR A 44 -22.16 8.18 -16.54
N ILE A 45 -21.60 8.09 -17.75
CA ILE A 45 -20.16 8.18 -17.98
C ILE A 45 -19.51 9.39 -17.29
N ARG A 46 -20.24 10.51 -17.19
CA ARG A 46 -19.76 11.73 -16.50
C ARG A 46 -19.48 11.52 -15.02
N VAL A 47 -20.28 10.66 -14.36
CA VAL A 47 -20.08 10.28 -12.96
C VAL A 47 -18.98 9.23 -12.83
N ILE A 48 -18.86 8.31 -13.79
CA ILE A 48 -17.81 7.29 -13.79
C ILE A 48 -16.42 7.94 -13.85
N LEU A 49 -16.27 8.98 -14.67
CA LEU A 49 -15.01 9.72 -14.83
C LEU A 49 -14.67 10.58 -13.61
N ASP A 50 -15.68 11.08 -12.90
CA ASP A 50 -15.50 11.94 -11.73
C ASP A 50 -16.66 11.72 -10.73
N ARG A 51 -16.33 11.02 -9.63
CA ARG A 51 -17.27 10.69 -8.55
C ARG A 51 -17.24 11.71 -7.40
N SER A 52 -16.78 12.94 -7.63
CA SER A 52 -16.89 14.00 -6.62
C SER A 52 -18.36 14.24 -6.22
N PRO A 53 -18.64 14.62 -4.96
CA PRO A 53 -20.00 14.91 -4.50
C PRO A 53 -20.76 15.89 -5.43
N GLU A 54 -20.06 16.91 -5.92
CA GLU A 54 -20.59 17.97 -6.77
C GLU A 54 -21.03 17.43 -8.13
N ARG A 55 -20.21 16.58 -8.76
CA ARG A 55 -20.56 15.92 -10.04
C ARG A 55 -21.75 15.00 -9.90
N VAL A 56 -21.77 14.20 -8.83
CA VAL A 56 -22.87 13.25 -8.58
C VAL A 56 -24.19 14.01 -8.39
N GLU A 57 -24.18 15.07 -7.56
CA GLU A 57 -25.38 15.87 -7.31
C GLU A 57 -25.85 16.62 -8.56
N GLY A 58 -24.92 17.22 -9.31
CA GLY A 58 -25.22 17.92 -10.56
C GLY A 58 -25.79 16.98 -11.62
N PHE A 59 -25.23 15.76 -11.75
CA PHE A 59 -25.76 14.73 -12.63
C PHE A 59 -27.18 14.32 -12.24
N LEU A 60 -27.41 13.93 -10.98
CA LEU A 60 -28.73 13.49 -10.52
C LEU A 60 -29.78 14.58 -10.69
N SER A 61 -29.44 15.84 -10.40
CA SER A 61 -30.35 16.97 -10.61
C SER A 61 -30.74 17.17 -12.08
N ALA A 62 -29.83 16.90 -13.02
CA ALA A 62 -30.09 17.03 -14.45
C ALA A 62 -30.96 15.91 -15.01
N VAL A 63 -30.75 14.66 -14.57
CA VAL A 63 -31.45 13.49 -15.12
C VAL A 63 -32.74 13.14 -14.37
N ALA A 64 -32.87 13.57 -13.11
CA ALA A 64 -34.02 13.22 -12.29
C ALA A 64 -35.30 13.93 -12.74
N LYS A 65 -36.41 13.22 -12.61
CA LYS A 65 -37.76 13.73 -12.93
C LYS A 65 -38.23 14.79 -11.93
N ARG A 66 -37.74 14.70 -10.71
CA ARG A 66 -38.01 15.59 -9.57
C ARG A 66 -36.82 15.59 -8.62
N LYS A 67 -36.87 16.42 -7.58
CA LYS A 67 -35.92 16.32 -6.47
C LYS A 67 -36.06 14.95 -5.79
N LEU A 68 -34.95 14.22 -5.72
CA LEU A 68 -34.87 12.87 -5.13
C LEU A 68 -34.50 12.95 -3.64
N SER A 69 -35.11 12.10 -2.81
CA SER A 69 -34.69 11.89 -1.42
C SER A 69 -33.31 11.22 -1.34
N ALA A 70 -32.72 11.14 -0.15
CA ALA A 70 -31.44 10.46 0.05
C ALA A 70 -31.49 8.99 -0.43
N ASP A 71 -32.53 8.25 -0.05
CA ASP A 71 -32.71 6.85 -0.45
C ASP A 71 -32.96 6.70 -1.95
N GLU A 72 -33.73 7.62 -2.54
CA GLU A 72 -33.98 7.61 -3.99
C GLU A 72 -32.72 7.89 -4.80
N ARG A 73 -31.82 8.74 -4.30
CA ARG A 73 -30.51 8.98 -4.93
C ARG A 73 -29.65 7.71 -4.89
N VAL A 74 -29.64 7.00 -3.76
CA VAL A 74 -28.93 5.72 -3.64
C VAL A 74 -29.52 4.70 -4.62
N ARG A 75 -30.84 4.56 -4.67
CA ARG A 75 -31.52 3.66 -5.61
C ARG A 75 -31.22 4.02 -7.07
N ALA A 76 -31.26 5.31 -7.42
CA ALA A 76 -30.89 5.78 -8.75
C ALA A 76 -29.45 5.42 -9.13
N LEU A 77 -28.49 5.61 -8.21
CA LEU A 77 -27.09 5.23 -8.45
C LEU A 77 -26.92 3.71 -8.55
N LYS A 78 -27.60 2.92 -7.72
CA LYS A 78 -27.59 1.44 -7.82
C LYS A 78 -28.11 0.96 -9.18
N LEU A 79 -29.20 1.54 -9.69
CA LEU A 79 -29.76 1.22 -11.00
C LEU A 79 -28.75 1.48 -12.14
N LEU A 80 -28.04 2.61 -12.08
CA LEU A 80 -27.05 2.99 -13.08
C LEU A 80 -25.79 2.10 -13.01
N GLU A 81 -25.31 1.78 -11.81
CA GLU A 81 -24.20 0.84 -11.62
C GLU A 81 -24.56 -0.59 -12.00
N MET A 82 -25.81 -1.03 -11.76
CA MET A 82 -26.31 -2.33 -12.22
C MET A 82 -26.22 -2.43 -13.74
N GLN A 83 -26.71 -1.41 -14.46
CA GLN A 83 -26.61 -1.33 -15.93
C GLN A 83 -25.15 -1.27 -16.41
N ARG A 84 -24.29 -0.53 -15.71
CA ARG A 84 -22.85 -0.50 -16.00
C ARG A 84 -22.24 -1.90 -15.91
N HIS A 85 -22.48 -2.62 -14.83
CA HIS A 85 -21.93 -3.98 -14.66
C HIS A 85 -22.54 -4.98 -15.65
N ALA A 86 -23.82 -4.82 -16.01
CA ALA A 86 -24.45 -5.60 -17.07
C ALA A 86 -23.81 -5.36 -18.45
N MET A 87 -23.21 -4.19 -18.71
CA MET A 87 -22.39 -3.97 -19.91
C MET A 87 -20.99 -4.58 -19.77
N LEU A 88 -20.35 -4.42 -18.60
CA LEU A 88 -18.99 -4.90 -18.36
C LEU A 88 -18.83 -6.42 -18.46
N MET A 89 -19.87 -7.19 -18.11
CA MET A 89 -19.85 -8.65 -18.23
C MET A 89 -19.78 -9.17 -19.69
N TYR A 90 -19.85 -8.28 -20.69
CA TYR A 90 -19.67 -8.63 -22.11
C TYR A 90 -18.29 -8.25 -22.69
N THR A 91 -17.31 -7.92 -21.84
CA THR A 91 -15.95 -7.60 -22.30
C THR A 91 -15.34 -8.79 -23.06
N SER A 92 -14.77 -8.53 -24.24
CA SER A 92 -14.37 -9.57 -25.20
C SER A 92 -13.28 -10.53 -24.70
N CYS A 93 -12.40 -10.08 -23.80
CA CYS A 93 -11.32 -10.91 -23.23
C CYS A 93 -11.86 -12.18 -22.54
N GLY A 94 -13.04 -12.11 -21.90
CA GLY A 94 -13.67 -13.25 -21.24
C GLY A 94 -14.19 -14.35 -22.19
N TRP A 95 -14.06 -14.17 -23.51
CA TRP A 95 -14.55 -15.11 -24.52
C TRP A 95 -13.44 -15.70 -25.39
N PHE A 96 -12.21 -15.21 -25.27
CA PHE A 96 -11.13 -15.54 -26.18
C PHE A 96 -10.45 -16.86 -25.83
N PHE A 97 -10.19 -17.07 -24.54
CA PHE A 97 -9.39 -18.18 -24.04
C PHE A 97 -10.13 -19.52 -24.08
N ALA A 98 -9.36 -20.57 -23.80
CA ALA A 98 -9.81 -21.92 -24.11
C ALA A 98 -10.76 -22.50 -23.06
N ASP A 99 -10.82 -21.93 -21.86
CA ASP A 99 -11.62 -22.45 -20.73
C ASP A 99 -12.41 -21.38 -19.96
N ILE A 100 -13.52 -21.80 -19.35
CA ILE A 100 -14.35 -20.97 -18.46
C ILE A 100 -13.67 -20.66 -17.12
N SER A 101 -12.69 -21.46 -16.68
CA SER A 101 -11.94 -21.21 -15.45
C SER A 101 -10.89 -20.10 -15.60
N GLY A 102 -10.65 -19.60 -16.81
CA GLY A 102 -9.71 -18.51 -17.07
C GLY A 102 -10.04 -17.25 -16.28
N ILE A 103 -9.00 -16.50 -15.88
CA ILE A 103 -9.13 -15.30 -15.05
C ILE A 103 -10.01 -14.23 -15.72
N GLU A 104 -10.01 -14.15 -17.05
CA GLU A 104 -10.82 -13.22 -17.83
C GLU A 104 -12.31 -13.60 -17.78
N THR A 105 -12.61 -14.89 -17.86
CA THR A 105 -13.99 -15.39 -17.75
C THR A 105 -14.51 -15.20 -16.31
N GLN A 106 -13.67 -15.45 -15.31
CA GLN A 106 -14.00 -15.15 -13.92
C GLN A 106 -14.26 -13.65 -13.70
N GLN A 107 -13.53 -12.77 -14.38
CA GLN A 107 -13.73 -11.31 -14.28
C GLN A 107 -15.09 -10.87 -14.82
N ILE A 108 -15.54 -11.41 -15.96
CA ILE A 108 -16.88 -11.08 -16.47
C ILE A 108 -17.99 -11.65 -15.57
N LEU A 109 -17.76 -12.82 -14.97
CA LEU A 109 -18.65 -13.38 -13.96
C LEU A 109 -18.66 -12.53 -12.68
N ALA A 110 -17.55 -11.91 -12.29
CA ALA A 110 -17.51 -10.98 -11.17
C ALA A 110 -18.33 -9.71 -11.45
N TYR A 111 -18.33 -9.21 -12.69
CA TYR A 111 -19.23 -8.14 -13.08
C TYR A 111 -20.70 -8.58 -13.04
N ALA A 112 -21.02 -9.80 -13.50
CA ALA A 112 -22.36 -10.35 -13.41
C ALA A 112 -22.83 -10.48 -11.95
N ALA A 113 -21.97 -11.02 -11.07
CA ALA A 113 -22.23 -11.12 -9.63
C ALA A 113 -22.52 -9.75 -9.01
N ARG A 114 -21.73 -8.73 -9.34
CA ARG A 114 -21.94 -7.37 -8.85
C ARG A 114 -23.25 -6.76 -9.35
N ALA A 115 -23.61 -7.00 -10.61
CA ALA A 115 -24.88 -6.55 -11.15
C ALA A 115 -26.07 -7.24 -10.45
N LEU A 116 -25.95 -8.53 -10.15
CA LEU A 116 -26.96 -9.32 -9.43
C LEU A 116 -27.13 -8.85 -7.97
N GLU A 117 -26.04 -8.54 -7.28
CA GLU A 117 -26.07 -7.98 -5.93
C GLU A 117 -26.86 -6.65 -5.90
N LEU A 118 -26.56 -5.74 -6.85
CA LEU A 118 -27.27 -4.48 -7.00
C LEU A 118 -28.75 -4.70 -7.36
N ALA A 119 -29.04 -5.67 -8.24
CA ALA A 119 -30.40 -6.02 -8.63
C ALA A 119 -31.21 -6.56 -7.45
N ALA A 120 -30.62 -7.42 -6.60
CA ALA A 120 -31.28 -7.99 -5.43
C ALA A 120 -31.73 -6.90 -4.44
N ASP A 121 -30.89 -5.89 -4.20
CA ASP A 121 -31.21 -4.71 -3.39
C ASP A 121 -32.34 -3.84 -4.00
N LEU A 122 -32.57 -3.96 -5.31
CA LEU A 122 -33.59 -3.21 -6.05
C LEU A 122 -34.87 -4.01 -6.30
N GLY A 123 -34.96 -5.26 -5.79
CA GLY A 123 -36.14 -6.12 -5.93
C GLY A 123 -35.97 -7.31 -6.88
N GLY A 124 -34.83 -7.43 -7.56
CA GLY A 124 -34.48 -8.54 -8.46
C GLY A 124 -34.03 -9.83 -7.74
N LYS A 125 -34.70 -10.21 -6.66
CA LYS A 125 -34.38 -11.45 -5.92
C LYS A 125 -34.63 -12.68 -6.81
N GLY A 126 -33.67 -13.61 -6.85
CA GLY A 126 -33.75 -14.86 -7.62
C GLY A 126 -33.11 -14.83 -9.01
N PHE A 127 -32.64 -13.67 -9.50
CA PHE A 127 -31.92 -13.61 -10.79
C PHE A 127 -30.60 -14.40 -10.77
N GLU A 128 -29.96 -14.53 -9.60
CA GLU A 128 -28.74 -15.32 -9.43
C GLU A 128 -29.00 -16.81 -9.73
N ASP A 129 -30.14 -17.36 -9.29
CA ASP A 129 -30.47 -18.77 -9.52
C ASP A 129 -30.64 -19.09 -11.01
N GLU A 130 -31.23 -18.16 -11.78
CA GLU A 130 -31.34 -18.29 -13.24
C GLU A 130 -29.96 -18.34 -13.92
N LEU A 131 -29.00 -17.54 -13.44
CA LEU A 131 -27.61 -17.58 -13.93
C LEU A 131 -26.95 -18.92 -13.57
N LEU A 132 -27.01 -19.34 -12.31
CA LEU A 132 -26.36 -20.57 -11.84
C LEU A 132 -26.87 -21.81 -12.61
N ALA A 133 -28.17 -21.87 -12.90
CA ALA A 133 -28.77 -22.95 -13.69
C ALA A 133 -28.24 -23.02 -15.14
N GLN A 134 -27.81 -21.89 -15.72
CA GLN A 134 -27.13 -21.90 -17.02
C GLN A 134 -25.64 -22.21 -16.87
N LEU A 135 -24.98 -21.67 -15.85
CA LEU A 135 -23.55 -21.89 -15.60
C LEU A 135 -23.23 -23.36 -15.30
N GLU A 136 -24.12 -24.11 -14.67
CA GLU A 136 -23.97 -25.55 -14.42
C GLU A 136 -23.81 -26.35 -15.73
N LYS A 137 -24.36 -25.85 -16.85
CA LYS A 137 -24.23 -26.45 -18.18
C LYS A 137 -22.91 -26.08 -18.87
N ALA A 138 -22.20 -25.08 -18.36
CA ALA A 138 -20.93 -24.61 -18.91
C ALA A 138 -19.76 -25.41 -18.33
N LYS A 139 -19.43 -26.56 -18.94
CA LYS A 139 -18.37 -27.45 -18.45
C LYS A 139 -16.97 -26.90 -18.76
N SER A 140 -16.12 -26.91 -17.74
CA SER A 140 -14.68 -26.67 -17.91
C SER A 140 -14.04 -27.87 -18.63
N ASN A 141 -12.98 -27.60 -19.38
CA ASN A 141 -12.07 -28.57 -19.93
C ASN A 141 -11.11 -29.14 -18.86
N LEU A 142 -11.08 -28.54 -17.67
CA LEU A 142 -10.30 -28.97 -16.52
C LEU A 142 -11.23 -29.61 -15.48
N GLU A 143 -10.95 -30.88 -15.16
CA GLU A 143 -11.77 -31.67 -14.23
C GLU A 143 -11.82 -31.05 -12.83
N GLU A 144 -10.72 -30.47 -12.36
CA GLU A 144 -10.61 -29.84 -11.04
C GLU A 144 -11.59 -28.68 -10.84
N PHE A 145 -11.95 -27.96 -11.91
CA PHE A 145 -12.89 -26.83 -11.88
C PHE A 145 -14.34 -27.24 -12.11
N GLY A 146 -14.59 -28.39 -12.77
CA GLY A 146 -15.93 -28.91 -13.03
C GLY A 146 -16.73 -28.05 -14.02
N ASP A 147 -17.55 -27.13 -13.51
CA ASP A 147 -18.44 -26.29 -14.32
C ASP A 147 -18.54 -24.84 -13.86
N GLY A 148 -19.22 -24.03 -14.67
CA GLY A 148 -19.36 -22.60 -14.43
C GLY A 148 -20.04 -22.26 -13.11
N ARG A 149 -20.95 -23.10 -12.60
CA ARG A 149 -21.62 -22.86 -11.31
C ARG A 149 -20.60 -23.00 -10.18
N ARG A 150 -19.84 -24.09 -10.18
CA ARG A 150 -18.79 -24.32 -9.20
C ARG A 150 -17.72 -23.23 -9.26
N ILE A 151 -17.29 -22.84 -10.46
CA ILE A 151 -16.35 -21.72 -10.66
C ILE A 151 -16.92 -20.43 -10.07
N TYR A 152 -18.20 -20.13 -10.32
CA TYR A 152 -18.84 -18.94 -9.78
C TYR A 152 -18.88 -18.97 -8.24
N GLU A 153 -19.33 -20.07 -7.64
CA GLU A 153 -19.48 -20.22 -6.19
C GLU A 153 -18.12 -20.22 -5.46
N GLU A 154 -17.09 -20.88 -6.01
CA GLU A 154 -15.78 -21.06 -5.34
C GLU A 154 -14.76 -19.96 -5.69
N HIS A 155 -14.85 -19.33 -6.86
CA HIS A 155 -13.79 -18.43 -7.36
C HIS A 155 -14.26 -17.02 -7.69
N VAL A 156 -15.57 -16.80 -7.84
CA VAL A 156 -16.13 -15.47 -8.17
C VAL A 156 -16.80 -14.85 -6.94
N LYS A 157 -17.78 -15.54 -6.35
CA LYS A 157 -18.54 -15.05 -5.19
C LYS A 157 -17.66 -14.68 -4.00
N PRO A 158 -16.60 -15.44 -3.64
CA PRO A 158 -15.73 -15.09 -2.51
C PRO A 158 -14.87 -13.83 -2.72
N LYS A 159 -14.77 -13.32 -3.96
CA LYS A 159 -14.06 -12.06 -4.25
C LYS A 159 -14.91 -10.81 -3.97
N ALA A 160 -16.20 -10.98 -3.64
CA ALA A 160 -17.06 -9.86 -3.33
C ALA A 160 -16.62 -9.19 -2.03
N VAL A 161 -16.29 -7.89 -2.11
CA VAL A 161 -16.01 -7.07 -0.93
C VAL A 161 -17.25 -6.24 -0.64
N GLY A 162 -18.00 -6.65 0.37
CA GLY A 162 -19.18 -5.96 0.86
C GLY A 162 -18.87 -5.01 2.02
N PHE A 163 -19.92 -4.42 2.59
CA PHE A 163 -19.79 -3.48 3.70
C PHE A 163 -19.23 -4.14 4.97
N ALA A 164 -19.55 -5.41 5.23
CA ALA A 164 -19.10 -6.11 6.43
C ALA A 164 -17.60 -6.45 6.37
N GLU A 165 -17.11 -6.82 5.19
CA GLU A 165 -15.69 -7.07 4.90
C GLU A 165 -14.85 -5.81 5.11
N ILE A 166 -15.40 -4.62 4.81
CA ILE A 166 -14.74 -3.33 5.09
C ILE A 166 -14.63 -3.06 6.58
N VAL A 167 -15.67 -3.36 7.37
CA VAL A 167 -15.59 -3.26 8.83
C VAL A 167 -14.57 -4.25 9.39
N HIS A 168 -14.54 -5.48 8.85
CA HIS A 168 -13.53 -6.48 9.22
C HIS A 168 -12.12 -5.99 8.95
N ASP A 169 -11.82 -5.51 7.74
CA ASP A 169 -10.50 -4.98 7.38
C ASP A 169 -10.08 -3.84 8.30
N GLY A 170 -10.97 -2.86 8.52
CA GLY A 170 -10.70 -1.74 9.42
C GLY A 170 -10.45 -2.17 10.86
N ALA A 171 -11.24 -3.12 11.38
CA ALA A 171 -11.09 -3.62 12.75
C ALA A 171 -9.80 -4.42 12.94
N VAL A 172 -9.38 -5.21 11.95
CA VAL A 172 -8.10 -5.92 11.98
C VAL A 172 -6.94 -4.93 11.95
N ARG A 173 -7.01 -3.89 11.11
CA ARG A 173 -5.99 -2.83 11.08
C ARG A 173 -5.88 -2.09 12.41
N LEU A 174 -7.01 -1.76 13.05
CA LEU A 174 -7.02 -1.14 14.37
C LEU A 174 -6.35 -2.01 15.45
N LEU A 175 -6.60 -3.33 15.40
CA LEU A 175 -5.96 -4.26 16.33
C LEU A 175 -4.46 -4.45 16.04
N ALA A 176 -4.07 -4.39 14.77
CA ALA A 176 -2.67 -4.49 14.34
C ALA A 176 -1.89 -3.15 14.45
N ASP A 177 -2.59 -2.02 14.52
CA ASP A 177 -2.02 -0.67 14.55
C ASP A 177 -2.93 0.35 15.26
N THR A 178 -2.40 0.98 16.32
CA THR A 178 -3.10 2.07 17.01
C THR A 178 -2.98 3.43 16.30
N SER A 179 -2.21 3.55 15.22
CA SER A 179 -1.85 4.84 14.61
C SER A 179 -2.94 5.52 13.75
N THR A 180 -4.18 5.02 13.81
CA THR A 180 -5.44 5.50 13.17
C THR A 180 -5.86 4.64 11.97
N PRO A 181 -7.13 4.20 11.88
CA PRO A 181 -7.61 3.40 10.76
C PRO A 181 -7.62 4.24 9.47
N PRO A 182 -7.40 3.61 8.31
CA PRO A 182 -7.52 4.33 7.04
C PRO A 182 -8.95 4.85 6.89
N ALA A 183 -9.11 6.15 6.66
CA ALA A 183 -10.41 6.78 6.45
C ALA A 183 -11.15 6.23 5.21
N ARG A 184 -10.41 5.58 4.30
CA ARG A 184 -10.94 4.94 3.09
C ARG A 184 -10.26 3.59 2.85
N ILE A 185 -11.08 2.59 2.57
CA ILE A 185 -10.66 1.25 2.14
C ILE A 185 -11.34 1.00 0.79
N PHE A 186 -10.54 0.79 -0.26
CA PHE A 186 -11.02 0.82 -1.65
C PHE A 186 -11.83 2.11 -1.95
N HIS A 187 -13.07 1.95 -2.42
CA HIS A 187 -13.99 3.07 -2.66
C HIS A 187 -14.91 3.36 -1.47
N PHE A 188 -14.77 2.66 -0.34
CA PHE A 188 -15.59 2.86 0.85
C PHE A 188 -14.93 3.85 1.80
N ALA A 189 -15.74 4.72 2.41
CA ALA A 189 -15.34 5.47 3.58
C ALA A 189 -15.80 4.69 4.82
N LEU A 190 -14.90 4.52 5.79
CA LEU A 190 -15.16 3.79 7.03
C LEU A 190 -14.94 4.73 8.21
N THR A 191 -15.92 4.81 9.09
CA THR A 191 -15.85 5.59 10.33
C THR A 191 -16.22 4.70 11.50
N PHE A 192 -15.36 4.64 12.52
CA PHE A 192 -15.70 4.04 13.81
C PHE A 192 -16.33 5.12 14.69
N ALA A 193 -17.66 5.06 14.86
CA ALA A 193 -18.42 6.04 15.62
C ALA A 193 -18.27 5.86 17.14
N GLU A 194 -17.99 4.63 17.56
CA GLU A 194 -17.74 4.23 18.94
C GLU A 194 -16.75 3.07 18.90
N GLN A 195 -15.72 3.08 19.74
CA GLN A 195 -14.77 1.98 19.84
C GLN A 195 -14.25 1.84 21.27
N GLU A 196 -14.18 0.59 21.73
CA GLU A 196 -13.61 0.21 23.02
C GLU A 196 -12.55 -0.86 22.76
N GLN A 197 -11.36 -0.68 23.32
CA GLN A 197 -10.29 -1.65 23.24
C GLN A 197 -9.90 -2.13 24.64
N ARG A 198 -9.77 -3.45 24.79
CA ARG A 198 -9.40 -4.11 26.05
C ARG A 198 -8.26 -5.08 25.81
N GLU A 199 -7.26 -5.00 26.68
CA GLU A 199 -6.21 -6.02 26.76
C GLU A 199 -6.75 -7.23 27.53
N LEU A 200 -6.57 -8.42 26.96
CA LEU A 200 -6.88 -9.70 27.57
C LEU A 200 -5.58 -10.40 27.95
N THR A 201 -5.66 -11.47 28.75
CA THR A 201 -4.47 -12.26 29.11
C THR A 201 -3.78 -12.83 27.88
N GLU A 202 -4.54 -13.23 26.86
CA GLU A 202 -4.04 -13.77 25.59
C GLU A 202 -4.53 -12.94 24.39
N GLY A 203 -4.16 -11.67 24.35
CA GLY A 203 -4.34 -10.81 23.19
C GLY A 203 -5.25 -9.61 23.43
N LYS A 204 -5.95 -9.14 22.40
CA LYS A 204 -6.70 -7.88 22.42
C LYS A 204 -8.12 -8.07 21.92
N LEU A 205 -9.05 -7.35 22.54
CA LEU A 205 -10.45 -7.28 22.13
C LEU A 205 -10.78 -5.84 21.74
N LEU A 206 -11.41 -5.66 20.59
CA LEU A 206 -11.90 -4.38 20.06
C LEU A 206 -13.37 -4.54 19.68
N TYR A 207 -14.25 -3.64 20.11
CA TYR A 207 -15.66 -3.67 19.73
C TYR A 207 -16.24 -2.27 19.67
N GLY A 208 -17.36 -2.12 18.95
CA GLY A 208 -17.99 -0.81 18.81
C GLY A 208 -18.96 -0.68 17.66
N LYS A 209 -19.15 0.56 17.22
CA LYS A 209 -20.01 0.99 16.11
C LYS A 209 -19.17 1.43 14.93
N ALA A 210 -19.53 0.96 13.74
CA ALA A 210 -18.93 1.39 12.49
C ALA A 210 -20.00 1.87 11.51
N GLU A 211 -19.72 2.93 10.75
CA GLU A 211 -20.48 3.32 9.57
C GLU A 211 -19.59 3.13 8.34
N VAL A 212 -20.12 2.44 7.33
CA VAL A 212 -19.46 2.29 6.04
C VAL A 212 -20.30 2.97 4.97
N ARG A 213 -19.67 3.86 4.21
CA ARG A 213 -20.30 4.60 3.11
C ARG A 213 -19.65 4.26 1.77
N SER A 214 -20.45 3.85 0.80
CA SER A 214 -20.00 3.59 -0.57
C SER A 214 -19.70 4.90 -1.30
N GLY A 215 -18.47 5.07 -1.78
CA GLY A 215 -18.09 6.15 -2.69
C GLY A 215 -18.70 6.03 -4.09
N VAL A 216 -19.36 4.91 -4.40
CA VAL A 216 -19.99 4.63 -5.70
C VAL A 216 -21.49 4.92 -5.65
N THR A 217 -22.21 4.29 -4.72
CA THR A 217 -23.68 4.37 -4.61
C THR A 217 -24.16 5.38 -3.57
N ARG A 218 -23.24 5.95 -2.77
CA ARG A 218 -23.51 6.83 -1.61
C ARG A 218 -24.31 6.19 -0.48
N GLU A 219 -24.64 4.91 -0.60
CA GLU A 219 -25.25 4.12 0.45
C GLU A 219 -24.35 4.11 1.69
N ALA A 220 -24.97 4.35 2.84
CA ALA A 220 -24.32 4.21 4.14
C ALA A 220 -25.04 3.12 4.94
N ARG A 221 -24.26 2.25 5.59
CA ARG A 221 -24.77 1.21 6.47
C ARG A 221 -24.03 1.26 7.80
N GLY A 222 -24.80 1.23 8.89
CA GLY A 222 -24.28 1.11 10.24
C GLY A 222 -24.10 -0.35 10.64
N PHE A 223 -23.06 -0.63 11.42
CA PHE A 223 -22.71 -1.95 11.93
C PHE A 223 -22.30 -1.87 13.39
N HIS A 224 -22.56 -2.95 14.11
CA HIS A 224 -21.84 -3.27 15.34
C HIS A 224 -20.83 -4.35 15.03
N PHE A 225 -19.67 -4.27 15.69
CA PHE A 225 -18.63 -5.26 15.50
C PHE A 225 -17.94 -5.63 16.80
N GLY A 226 -17.39 -6.83 16.83
CA GLY A 226 -16.50 -7.34 17.86
C GLY A 226 -15.35 -8.09 17.22
N SER A 227 -14.13 -7.75 17.56
CA SER A 227 -12.90 -8.21 16.93
C SER A 227 -11.89 -8.63 17.98
N VAL A 228 -11.28 -9.80 17.83
CA VAL A 228 -10.29 -10.32 18.75
C VAL A 228 -9.01 -10.68 17.99
N HIS A 229 -7.86 -10.34 18.57
CA HIS A 229 -6.54 -10.75 18.13
C HIS A 229 -5.90 -11.61 19.22
N ARG A 230 -5.62 -12.89 18.93
CA ARG A 230 -5.06 -13.85 19.90
C ARG A 230 -3.55 -14.09 19.73
N GLY A 231 -2.86 -13.11 19.14
CA GLY A 231 -1.44 -13.22 18.79
C GLY A 231 -1.20 -13.79 17.40
N GLY A 232 0.03 -13.60 16.91
CA GLY A 232 0.40 -13.93 15.53
C GLY A 232 -0.57 -13.29 14.53
N ILE A 233 -1.07 -14.09 13.59
CA ILE A 233 -2.04 -13.69 12.57
C ILE A 233 -3.47 -14.19 12.88
N ASP A 234 -3.76 -14.59 14.12
CA ASP A 234 -5.10 -15.05 14.52
C ASP A 234 -6.00 -13.86 14.87
N PHE A 235 -6.70 -13.38 13.85
CA PHE A 235 -7.75 -12.37 13.96
C PHE A 235 -9.11 -12.99 13.70
N ARG A 236 -10.10 -12.62 14.52
CA ARG A 236 -11.50 -12.93 14.26
C ARG A 236 -12.37 -11.70 14.46
N THR A 237 -13.19 -11.37 13.47
CA THR A 237 -14.12 -10.24 13.56
C THR A 237 -15.54 -10.69 13.25
N TYR A 238 -16.47 -10.28 14.10
CA TYR A 238 -17.90 -10.52 13.97
C TYR A 238 -18.54 -9.17 13.65
N VAL A 239 -19.27 -9.11 12.54
CA VAL A 239 -19.87 -7.87 12.05
C VAL A 239 -21.36 -8.11 11.85
N HIS A 240 -22.19 -7.36 12.56
CA HIS A 240 -23.64 -7.44 12.46
C HIS A 240 -24.20 -6.06 12.04
N PRO A 241 -25.24 -5.99 11.20
CA PRO A 241 -25.97 -4.75 10.96
C PRO A 241 -26.34 -4.04 12.27
N ALA A 242 -26.37 -2.70 12.28
CA ALA A 242 -26.66 -1.96 13.51
C ALA A 242 -27.98 -2.42 14.17
N TRP A 243 -27.88 -2.84 15.43
CA TRP A 243 -29.00 -3.11 16.31
C TRP A 243 -29.62 -1.80 16.80
N PRO A 244 -30.87 -1.82 17.29
CA PRO A 244 -31.39 -0.75 18.13
C PRO A 244 -30.47 -0.49 19.34
N GLU A 245 -30.43 0.76 19.80
CA GLU A 245 -29.49 1.20 20.84
C GLU A 245 -29.59 0.39 22.14
N GLU A 246 -30.79 0.00 22.56
CA GLU A 246 -31.00 -0.82 23.77
C GLU A 246 -30.37 -2.21 23.66
N ALA A 247 -30.55 -2.87 22.50
CA ALA A 247 -30.00 -4.20 22.23
C ALA A 247 -28.47 -4.17 22.05
N TRP A 248 -27.93 -3.07 21.54
CA TRP A 248 -26.49 -2.84 21.54
C TRP A 248 -25.96 -2.60 22.96
N ALA A 249 -26.62 -1.77 23.76
CA ALA A 249 -26.18 -1.44 25.12
C ALA A 249 -26.09 -2.69 26.03
N GLU A 250 -26.99 -3.67 25.86
CA GLU A 250 -26.90 -4.97 26.53
C GLU A 250 -25.65 -5.76 26.11
N ARG A 251 -25.40 -5.89 24.81
CA ARG A 251 -24.22 -6.59 24.27
C ARG A 251 -22.92 -5.89 24.65
N LYS A 252 -22.89 -4.56 24.58
CA LYS A 252 -21.75 -3.75 25.03
C LYS A 252 -21.47 -3.99 26.51
N ARG A 253 -22.49 -4.00 27.38
CA ARG A 253 -22.32 -4.33 28.80
C ARG A 253 -21.73 -5.73 29.01
N ALA A 254 -22.13 -6.72 28.23
CA ALA A 254 -21.54 -8.06 28.30
C ALA A 254 -20.05 -8.07 27.86
N LEU A 255 -19.70 -7.31 26.82
CA LEU A 255 -18.32 -7.15 26.35
C LEU A 255 -17.46 -6.36 27.34
N ASP A 256 -18.01 -5.31 27.96
CA ASP A 256 -17.38 -4.50 29.00
C ASP A 256 -17.12 -5.35 30.27
N ALA A 257 -18.03 -6.25 30.62
CA ALA A 257 -17.92 -7.16 31.77
C ALA A 257 -17.07 -8.41 31.50
N LEU A 258 -16.58 -8.62 30.29
CA LEU A 258 -15.82 -9.82 29.93
C LEU A 258 -14.55 -9.95 30.79
N PRO A 259 -14.29 -11.09 31.46
CA PRO A 259 -13.07 -11.28 32.24
C PRO A 259 -11.81 -11.25 31.36
N ALA A 260 -10.72 -10.66 31.84
CA ALA A 260 -9.46 -10.61 31.10
C ALA A 260 -8.89 -12.01 30.78
N GLY A 261 -9.14 -12.99 31.65
CA GLY A 261 -8.72 -14.39 31.49
C GLY A 261 -9.70 -15.26 30.69
N GLN A 262 -10.68 -14.68 30.00
CA GLN A 262 -11.63 -15.44 29.19
C GLN A 262 -10.90 -16.24 28.10
N GLN A 263 -11.07 -17.56 28.11
CA GLN A 263 -10.36 -18.48 27.21
C GLN A 263 -10.97 -18.52 25.80
N ASP A 264 -12.30 -18.57 25.69
CA ASP A 264 -13.02 -18.65 24.40
C ASP A 264 -13.75 -17.35 24.06
N VAL A 265 -12.97 -16.29 23.82
CA VAL A 265 -13.51 -15.01 23.35
C VAL A 265 -14.24 -15.16 21.99
N PRO A 266 -13.73 -15.92 21.00
CA PRO A 266 -14.47 -16.13 19.76
C PRO A 266 -15.84 -16.80 19.94
N GLY A 267 -15.96 -17.77 20.85
CA GLY A 267 -17.25 -18.37 21.20
C GLY A 267 -18.22 -17.34 21.76
N VAL A 268 -17.78 -16.52 22.72
CA VAL A 268 -18.60 -15.44 23.29
C VAL A 268 -19.04 -14.44 22.22
N LEU A 269 -18.12 -14.02 21.34
CA LEU A 269 -18.46 -13.11 20.24
C LEU A 269 -19.44 -13.75 19.24
N HIS A 270 -19.29 -15.04 18.96
CA HIS A 270 -20.22 -15.77 18.10
C HIS A 270 -21.63 -15.82 18.69
N GLU A 271 -21.76 -16.09 19.99
CA GLU A 271 -23.04 -16.11 20.69
C GLU A 271 -23.69 -14.72 20.77
N LEU A 272 -22.90 -13.67 21.05
CA LEU A 272 -23.43 -12.31 21.16
C LEU A 272 -23.87 -11.71 19.82
N PHE A 273 -23.13 -12.01 18.74
CA PHE A 273 -23.38 -11.43 17.42
C PHE A 273 -24.23 -12.33 16.51
N GLU A 274 -24.34 -13.63 16.81
CA GLU A 274 -25.14 -14.61 16.06
C GLU A 274 -24.78 -14.69 14.56
N VAL A 275 -23.53 -14.38 14.23
CA VAL A 275 -22.99 -14.39 12.86
C VAL A 275 -21.70 -15.18 12.80
N LYS A 276 -21.37 -15.67 11.60
CA LYS A 276 -20.06 -16.25 11.33
C LYS A 276 -18.98 -15.16 11.43
N GLY A 277 -17.92 -15.45 12.18
CA GLY A 277 -16.77 -14.56 12.26
C GLY A 277 -15.91 -14.63 11.00
N PHE A 278 -15.51 -13.47 10.50
CA PHE A 278 -14.44 -13.30 9.52
C PHE A 278 -13.10 -13.59 10.15
N ARG A 279 -12.17 -14.09 9.35
CA ARG A 279 -10.77 -14.33 9.70
C ARG A 279 -9.88 -13.57 8.72
N LEU A 280 -8.60 -13.44 9.06
CA LEU A 280 -7.63 -12.77 8.19
C LEU A 280 -7.58 -13.31 6.74
N HIS A 281 -7.86 -14.61 6.52
CA HIS A 281 -7.89 -15.20 5.19
C HIS A 281 -9.10 -14.79 4.33
N ASP A 282 -10.13 -14.21 4.93
CA ASP A 282 -11.31 -13.66 4.25
C ASP A 282 -11.02 -12.25 3.66
N LEU A 283 -9.88 -11.64 4.00
CA LEU A 283 -9.43 -10.40 3.37
C LEU A 283 -8.79 -10.66 2.01
N PRO A 284 -8.85 -9.67 1.08
CA PRO A 284 -8.09 -9.72 -0.16
C PRO A 284 -6.60 -9.98 0.06
N TYR A 285 -5.97 -10.66 -0.89
CA TYR A 285 -4.57 -11.13 -0.77
C TYR A 285 -3.59 -10.03 -0.33
N ASP A 286 -3.66 -8.86 -0.98
CA ASP A 286 -2.76 -7.75 -0.70
C ASP A 286 -2.97 -7.18 0.71
N GLU A 287 -4.21 -7.13 1.18
CA GLU A 287 -4.53 -6.62 2.53
C GLU A 287 -4.08 -7.60 3.61
N ARG A 288 -4.36 -8.89 3.42
CA ARG A 288 -3.83 -9.95 4.28
C ARG A 288 -2.31 -9.91 4.37
N ARG A 289 -1.62 -9.74 3.23
CA ARG A 289 -0.15 -9.66 3.18
C ARG A 289 0.35 -8.43 3.92
N SER A 290 -0.27 -7.27 3.71
CA SER A 290 0.07 -6.02 4.42
C SER A 290 -0.04 -6.17 5.94
N ILE A 291 -1.12 -6.79 6.43
CA ILE A 291 -1.32 -7.06 7.86
C ILE A 291 -0.31 -8.09 8.39
N ALA A 292 -0.05 -9.18 7.65
CA ALA A 292 0.91 -10.19 8.05
C ALA A 292 2.35 -9.63 8.12
N ASP A 293 2.78 -8.89 7.10
CA ASP A 293 4.08 -8.23 7.07
C ASP A 293 4.24 -7.26 8.26
N ARG A 294 3.14 -6.63 8.68
CA ARG A 294 3.13 -5.76 9.86
C ARG A 294 3.33 -6.54 11.16
N VAL A 295 2.54 -7.58 11.41
CA VAL A 295 2.69 -8.44 12.59
C VAL A 295 4.12 -8.99 12.67
N VAL A 296 4.71 -9.36 11.53
CA VAL A 296 6.09 -9.82 11.45
C VAL A 296 7.07 -8.71 11.81
N ARG A 297 6.89 -7.49 11.29
CA ARG A 297 7.75 -6.33 11.64
C ARG A 297 7.73 -6.03 13.13
N ASP A 298 6.55 -6.02 13.76
CA ASP A 298 6.43 -5.77 15.20
C ASP A 298 7.19 -6.82 16.02
N ARG A 299 7.07 -8.10 15.64
CA ARG A 299 7.84 -9.18 16.27
C ARG A 299 9.33 -9.14 15.97
N GLN A 300 9.73 -8.67 14.80
CA GLN A 300 11.14 -8.44 14.49
C GLN A 300 11.73 -7.35 15.38
N ALA A 301 10.98 -6.27 15.68
CA ALA A 301 11.42 -5.23 16.60
C ALA A 301 11.59 -5.78 18.04
N ASP A 302 10.64 -6.59 18.52
CA ASP A 302 10.77 -7.28 19.82
C ASP A 302 12.04 -8.14 19.85
N LEU A 303 12.26 -8.97 18.83
CA LEU A 303 13.44 -9.83 18.74
C LEU A 303 14.75 -9.04 18.65
N ALA A 304 14.77 -7.95 17.87
CA ALA A 304 15.92 -7.08 17.75
C ALA A 304 16.33 -6.50 19.10
N SER A 305 15.36 -6.14 19.97
CA SER A 305 15.65 -5.65 21.33
C SER A 305 16.33 -6.71 22.20
N VAL A 306 15.94 -7.98 22.07
CA VAL A 306 16.56 -9.10 22.80
C VAL A 306 17.98 -9.35 22.31
N PHE A 307 18.21 -9.37 20.99
CA PHE A 307 19.55 -9.52 20.43
C PHE A 307 20.47 -8.35 20.78
N ALA A 308 19.93 -7.13 20.79
CA ALA A 308 20.65 -5.94 21.23
C ALA A 308 21.10 -6.09 22.70
N ARG A 309 20.23 -6.58 23.59
CA ARG A 309 20.60 -6.84 24.98
C ARG A 309 21.73 -7.87 25.10
N ILE A 310 21.63 -9.01 24.40
CA ILE A 310 22.67 -10.06 24.40
C ILE A 310 24.00 -9.48 23.92
N PHE A 311 23.98 -8.70 22.84
CA PHE A 311 25.17 -8.05 22.31
C PHE A 311 25.80 -7.09 23.32
N GLN A 312 24.99 -6.23 23.96
CA GLN A 312 25.50 -5.27 24.94
C GLN A 312 26.09 -5.96 26.18
N GLU A 313 25.44 -6.99 26.71
CA GLU A 313 25.91 -7.73 27.89
C GLU A 313 27.18 -8.54 27.62
N SER A 314 27.38 -9.00 26.38
CA SER A 314 28.53 -9.84 26.00
C SER A 314 29.59 -9.09 25.18
N ARG A 315 29.46 -7.77 25.03
CA ARG A 315 30.24 -6.96 24.08
C ARG A 315 31.75 -7.11 24.28
N ASP A 316 32.22 -6.88 25.50
CA ASP A 316 33.67 -6.90 25.80
C ASP A 316 34.26 -8.29 25.53
N LEU A 317 33.57 -9.34 25.96
CA LEU A 317 33.97 -10.73 25.70
C LEU A 317 34.04 -11.04 24.20
N MET A 318 33.08 -10.56 23.40
CA MET A 318 33.09 -10.77 21.95
C MET A 318 34.29 -10.11 21.28
N PHE A 319 34.65 -8.89 21.70
CA PHE A 319 35.82 -8.18 21.18
C PHE A 319 37.13 -8.83 21.64
N ASP A 320 37.22 -9.27 22.90
CA ASP A 320 38.38 -10.00 23.43
C ASP A 320 38.62 -11.32 22.68
N LEU A 321 37.55 -12.07 22.40
CA LEU A 321 37.59 -13.31 21.61
C LEU A 321 38.09 -13.05 20.18
N ALA A 322 37.57 -12.01 19.53
CA ALA A 322 38.00 -11.63 18.18
C ALA A 322 39.48 -11.22 18.15
N GLU A 323 39.97 -10.52 19.17
CA GLU A 323 41.40 -10.19 19.32
C GLU A 323 42.28 -11.44 19.50
N CYS A 324 41.76 -12.46 20.18
CA CYS A 324 42.42 -13.75 20.35
C CYS A 324 42.37 -14.64 19.09
N ARG A 325 41.83 -14.13 17.97
CA ARG A 325 41.56 -14.89 16.73
C ARG A 325 40.67 -16.12 16.94
N GLY A 326 39.82 -16.09 17.97
CA GLY A 326 38.78 -17.09 18.17
C GLY A 326 37.57 -16.75 17.32
N ASP A 327 36.90 -17.79 16.80
CA ASP A 327 35.60 -17.60 16.15
C ASP A 327 34.53 -17.28 17.22
N LEU A 328 33.66 -16.32 16.91
CA LEU A 328 32.49 -16.06 17.75
C LEU A 328 31.53 -17.26 17.68
N PRO A 329 31.01 -17.73 18.83
CA PRO A 329 29.90 -18.67 18.84
C PRO A 329 28.73 -18.16 17.99
N GLU A 330 27.99 -19.07 17.36
CA GLU A 330 26.93 -18.73 16.39
C GLU A 330 25.87 -17.79 17.00
N GLU A 331 25.52 -18.02 18.27
CA GLU A 331 24.54 -17.22 19.00
C GLU A 331 25.03 -15.78 19.24
N MET A 332 26.32 -15.61 19.56
CA MET A 332 26.96 -14.30 19.73
C MET A 332 27.10 -13.57 18.40
N ALA A 333 27.50 -14.28 17.35
CA ALA A 333 27.59 -13.72 16.01
C ALA A 333 26.22 -13.26 15.50
N LEU A 334 25.15 -14.02 15.74
CA LEU A 334 23.79 -13.64 15.39
C LEU A 334 23.33 -12.40 16.17
N ALA A 335 23.59 -12.35 17.49
CA ALA A 335 23.26 -11.20 18.31
C ALA A 335 23.99 -9.93 17.84
N ALA A 336 25.30 -10.01 17.59
CA ALA A 336 26.09 -8.91 17.07
C ALA A 336 25.60 -8.47 15.69
N LYS A 337 25.28 -9.40 14.79
CA LYS A 337 24.76 -9.12 13.45
C LYS A 337 23.45 -8.33 13.51
N VAL A 338 22.49 -8.78 14.31
CA VAL A 338 21.20 -8.10 14.44
C VAL A 338 21.40 -6.72 15.06
N ALA A 339 22.07 -6.65 16.21
CA ALA A 339 22.26 -5.41 16.97
C ALA A 339 23.02 -4.33 16.17
N LEU A 340 24.15 -4.68 15.54
CA LEU A 340 24.95 -3.73 14.77
C LEU A 340 24.25 -3.31 13.47
N SER A 341 23.46 -4.19 12.84
CA SER A 341 22.69 -3.80 11.64
C SER A 341 21.60 -2.77 11.98
N GLU A 342 20.86 -2.98 13.07
CA GLU A 342 19.82 -2.04 13.52
C GLU A 342 20.43 -0.71 13.97
N GLU A 343 21.54 -0.75 14.70
CA GLU A 343 22.26 0.46 15.13
C GLU A 343 22.80 1.24 13.92
N LEU A 344 23.36 0.54 12.91
CA LEU A 344 23.82 1.17 11.67
C LEU A 344 22.66 1.87 10.96
N GLU A 345 21.52 1.18 10.80
CA GLU A 345 20.32 1.72 10.16
C GLU A 345 19.79 2.95 10.91
N HIS A 346 19.71 2.88 12.23
CA HIS A 346 19.25 3.99 13.06
C HIS A 346 20.18 5.21 12.93
N ARG A 347 21.49 5.04 13.15
CA ARG A 347 22.47 6.13 13.01
C ARG A 347 22.51 6.70 11.61
N PHE A 348 22.40 5.85 10.58
CA PHE A 348 22.37 6.33 9.20
C PHE A 348 21.11 7.15 8.93
N THR A 349 19.96 6.72 9.45
CA THR A 349 18.69 7.47 9.31
C THR A 349 18.78 8.85 9.96
N GLU A 350 19.43 8.97 11.11
CA GLU A 350 19.68 10.28 11.74
C GLU A 350 20.68 11.11 10.93
N ALA A 351 21.75 10.50 10.40
CA ALA A 351 22.82 11.19 9.71
C ALA A 351 22.49 11.62 8.27
N VAL A 352 21.66 10.86 7.54
CA VAL A 352 21.49 10.96 6.08
C VAL A 352 20.98 12.34 5.62
N GLY A 353 20.24 13.04 6.48
CA GLY A 353 19.74 14.40 6.21
C GLY A 353 20.76 15.52 6.44
N HIS A 354 21.90 15.22 7.06
CA HIS A 354 22.89 16.23 7.44
C HIS A 354 24.04 16.32 6.42
N PRO A 355 24.43 17.55 6.02
CA PRO A 355 25.50 17.75 5.02
C PRO A 355 26.90 17.55 5.59
N GLU A 356 27.14 17.73 6.89
CA GLU A 356 28.47 17.62 7.48
C GLU A 356 28.91 16.17 7.73
N PHE A 357 30.16 15.84 7.39
CA PHE A 357 30.70 14.48 7.51
C PHE A 357 30.67 13.93 8.94
N ARG A 358 30.79 14.80 9.97
CA ARG A 358 30.77 14.42 11.39
C ARG A 358 29.56 13.57 11.81
N TYR A 359 28.42 13.74 11.14
CA TYR A 359 27.21 12.97 11.44
C TYR A 359 27.32 11.51 10.98
N TYR A 360 28.21 11.22 10.03
CA TYR A 360 28.47 9.87 9.54
C TYR A 360 29.61 9.15 10.27
N GLU A 361 30.37 9.83 11.14
CA GLU A 361 31.42 9.19 11.95
C GLU A 361 30.84 8.08 12.85
N PRO A 362 29.71 8.27 13.57
CA PRO A 362 29.08 7.20 14.34
C PRO A 362 28.58 6.03 13.49
N VAL A 363 28.23 6.26 12.23
CA VAL A 363 27.84 5.21 11.28
C VAL A 363 29.04 4.35 10.91
N LEU A 364 30.17 4.99 10.57
CA LEU A 364 31.40 4.29 10.22
C LEU A 364 32.00 3.52 11.41
N ASP A 365 31.84 4.02 12.63
CA ASP A 365 32.22 3.30 13.86
C ASP A 365 31.48 1.96 14.00
N VAL A 366 30.17 1.93 13.71
CA VAL A 366 29.40 0.66 13.73
C VAL A 366 29.90 -0.32 12.66
N ALA A 367 30.20 0.18 11.46
CA ALA A 367 30.77 -0.65 10.40
C ALA A 367 32.14 -1.21 10.78
N TYR A 368 33.00 -0.41 11.41
CA TYR A 368 34.29 -0.83 11.92
C TYR A 368 34.18 -1.89 13.01
N GLN A 369 33.22 -1.74 13.93
CA GLN A 369 32.92 -2.76 14.95
C GLN A 369 32.51 -4.09 14.32
N ALA A 370 31.65 -4.06 13.30
CA ALA A 370 31.24 -5.27 12.60
C ALA A 370 32.41 -5.95 11.89
N GLU A 371 33.30 -5.18 11.25
CA GLU A 371 34.50 -5.71 10.62
C GLU A 371 35.45 -6.37 11.63
N ARG A 372 35.66 -5.76 12.80
CA ARG A 372 36.47 -6.34 13.89
C ARG A 372 35.92 -7.67 14.39
N LEU A 373 34.60 -7.82 14.41
CA LEU A 373 33.93 -9.05 14.83
C LEU A 373 33.73 -10.06 13.69
N GLY A 374 34.15 -9.74 12.45
CA GLY A 374 33.94 -10.60 11.29
C GLY A 374 32.46 -10.74 10.89
N ILE A 375 31.62 -9.77 11.23
CA ILE A 375 30.18 -9.82 11.05
C ILE A 375 29.74 -9.14 9.75
N SER A 376 28.95 -9.86 8.95
CA SER A 376 28.27 -9.30 7.77
C SER A 376 27.03 -8.50 8.20
N LEU A 377 27.01 -7.19 7.96
CA LEU A 377 25.84 -6.34 8.25
C LEU A 377 24.73 -6.51 7.20
N ARG A 378 23.48 -6.25 7.61
CA ARG A 378 22.33 -6.08 6.71
C ARG A 378 22.32 -4.63 6.22
N LEU A 379 22.46 -4.43 4.92
CA LEU A 379 22.70 -3.10 4.31
C LEU A 379 21.57 -2.67 3.37
N GLU A 380 20.53 -3.50 3.20
CA GLU A 380 19.47 -3.28 2.21
C GLU A 380 18.71 -1.98 2.45
N ARG A 381 18.28 -1.73 3.69
CA ARG A 381 17.55 -0.49 4.04
C ARG A 381 18.45 0.73 4.01
N VAL A 382 19.69 0.62 4.48
CA VAL A 382 20.69 1.70 4.42
C VAL A 382 20.98 2.08 2.95
N SER A 383 21.09 1.10 2.06
CA SER A 383 21.25 1.32 0.62
C SER A 383 20.05 2.05 0.01
N GLN A 384 18.83 1.67 0.39
CA GLN A 384 17.61 2.35 -0.06
C GLN A 384 17.52 3.80 0.43
N LEU A 385 17.84 4.06 1.70
CA LEU A 385 17.86 5.41 2.26
C LEU A 385 18.93 6.28 1.57
N ALA A 386 20.12 5.73 1.37
CA ALA A 386 21.21 6.41 0.65
C ALA A 386 20.77 6.79 -0.76
N LEU A 387 20.25 5.84 -1.55
CA LEU A 387 19.78 6.09 -2.93
C LEU A 387 18.67 7.14 -2.98
N GLY A 388 17.69 7.06 -2.06
CA GLY A 388 16.60 8.02 -1.96
C GLY A 388 17.10 9.44 -1.71
N GLN A 389 18.00 9.61 -0.74
CA GLN A 389 18.60 10.90 -0.41
C GLN A 389 19.50 11.42 -1.54
N MET A 390 20.34 10.56 -2.13
CA MET A 390 21.20 10.94 -3.26
C MET A 390 20.38 11.46 -4.43
N ALA A 391 19.26 10.81 -4.76
CA ALA A 391 18.36 11.28 -5.81
C ALA A 391 17.72 12.63 -5.46
N GLN A 392 17.27 12.83 -4.21
CA GLN A 392 16.71 14.12 -3.80
C GLN A 392 17.74 15.25 -3.91
N LEU A 393 18.97 15.03 -3.43
CA LEU A 393 20.07 15.99 -3.52
C LEU A 393 20.43 16.27 -4.97
N MET A 394 20.56 15.24 -5.80
CA MET A 394 20.95 15.41 -7.19
C MET A 394 19.90 16.17 -8.01
N LYS A 395 18.61 15.94 -7.74
CA LYS A 395 17.51 16.71 -8.31
C LYS A 395 17.56 18.18 -7.87
N ALA A 396 17.85 18.45 -6.60
CA ALA A 396 18.01 19.80 -6.08
C ALA A 396 19.18 20.53 -6.74
N ILE A 397 20.34 19.89 -6.84
CA ILE A 397 21.54 20.43 -7.52
C ILE A 397 21.24 20.73 -8.99
N THR A 398 20.51 19.86 -9.68
CA THR A 398 20.16 20.04 -11.10
C THR A 398 19.23 21.24 -11.32
N SER A 399 18.34 21.50 -10.36
CA SER A 399 17.37 22.61 -10.44
C SER A 399 17.98 23.95 -10.04
N GLU A 400 18.71 23.97 -8.92
CA GLU A 400 19.37 25.15 -8.37
C GLU A 400 20.71 24.75 -7.72
N PRO A 401 21.83 24.81 -8.47
CA PRO A 401 23.12 24.32 -7.98
C PRO A 401 23.62 25.14 -6.78
N HIS A 402 23.92 24.46 -5.68
CA HIS A 402 24.54 25.07 -4.49
C HIS A 402 25.61 24.16 -3.87
N SER A 403 26.66 24.76 -3.29
CA SER A 403 27.84 24.02 -2.81
C SER A 403 27.52 23.05 -1.67
N THR A 404 26.62 23.42 -0.75
CA THR A 404 26.22 22.56 0.39
C THR A 404 25.60 21.24 -0.05
N ALA A 405 24.73 21.21 -1.06
CA ALA A 405 24.14 19.95 -1.55
C ALA A 405 25.18 19.12 -2.31
N CYS A 406 26.09 19.77 -3.05
CA CYS A 406 27.19 19.07 -3.69
C CYS A 406 28.07 18.36 -2.65
N LEU A 407 28.45 19.07 -1.58
CA LEU A 407 29.22 18.51 -0.46
C LEU A 407 28.48 17.39 0.25
N HIS A 408 27.18 17.56 0.52
CA HIS A 408 26.34 16.51 1.11
C HIS A 408 26.34 15.25 0.25
N LEU A 409 26.13 15.38 -1.06
CA LEU A 409 26.12 14.26 -1.99
C LEU A 409 27.50 13.57 -2.07
N ILE A 410 28.59 14.35 -2.05
CA ILE A 410 29.96 13.82 -2.01
C ILE A 410 30.18 12.99 -0.74
N HIS A 411 29.84 13.52 0.44
CA HIS A 411 29.99 12.79 1.70
C HIS A 411 29.14 11.52 1.71
N LEU A 412 27.91 11.58 1.19
CA LEU A 412 27.02 10.43 1.13
C LEU A 412 27.55 9.33 0.19
N LEU A 413 28.12 9.71 -0.97
CA LEU A 413 28.80 8.78 -1.88
C LEU A 413 30.03 8.14 -1.22
N GLU A 414 30.84 8.95 -0.52
CA GLU A 414 32.03 8.47 0.18
C GLU A 414 31.67 7.45 1.27
N VAL A 415 30.73 7.79 2.15
CA VAL A 415 30.26 6.89 3.21
C VAL A 415 29.68 5.62 2.62
N SER A 416 28.88 5.72 1.57
CA SER A 416 28.29 4.55 0.91
C SER A 416 29.34 3.61 0.32
N ARG A 417 30.42 4.13 -0.24
CA ARG A 417 31.55 3.34 -0.75
C ARG A 417 32.32 2.65 0.38
N ARG A 418 32.56 3.36 1.48
CA ARG A 418 33.20 2.78 2.68
C ARG A 418 32.36 1.64 3.27
N LEU A 419 31.03 1.80 3.28
CA LEU A 419 30.08 0.77 3.71
C LEU A 419 29.86 -0.34 2.66
N LYS A 420 30.40 -0.20 1.45
CA LYS A 420 30.21 -1.13 0.31
C LYS A 420 28.72 -1.34 -0.03
N LEU A 421 27.93 -0.26 0.00
CA LEU A 421 26.52 -0.32 -0.36
C LEU A 421 26.33 -0.68 -1.84
N ALA A 422 25.26 -1.44 -2.13
CA ALA A 422 24.87 -1.73 -3.50
C ALA A 422 24.13 -0.52 -4.08
N LEU A 423 24.87 0.37 -4.75
CA LEU A 423 24.32 1.57 -5.37
C LEU A 423 24.28 1.43 -6.89
N ASP A 424 23.13 1.75 -7.48
CA ASP A 424 23.02 2.03 -8.92
C ASP A 424 23.16 3.54 -9.14
N GLU A 425 24.38 3.98 -9.48
CA GLU A 425 24.70 5.40 -9.67
C GLU A 425 24.22 5.94 -11.04
N ALA A 426 23.63 5.12 -11.92
CA ALA A 426 23.28 5.52 -13.29
C ALA A 426 22.36 6.75 -13.34
N VAL A 427 21.34 6.79 -12.47
CA VAL A 427 20.42 7.94 -12.39
C VAL A 427 21.14 9.23 -11.97
N LEU A 428 22.13 9.13 -11.08
CA LEU A 428 22.92 10.29 -10.65
C LEU A 428 23.83 10.77 -11.78
N GLN A 429 24.40 9.84 -12.54
CA GLN A 429 25.25 10.14 -13.69
C GLN A 429 24.47 10.82 -14.81
N ASP A 430 23.24 10.36 -15.11
CA ASP A 430 22.38 10.97 -16.12
C ASP A 430 22.06 12.44 -15.79
N TRP A 431 21.68 12.73 -14.55
CA TRP A 431 21.42 14.11 -14.12
C TRP A 431 22.70 14.96 -14.06
N TYR A 432 23.84 14.35 -13.73
CA TYR A 432 25.11 15.08 -13.72
C TYR A 432 25.53 15.45 -15.14
N TRP A 433 25.26 14.56 -16.10
CA TRP A 433 25.49 14.83 -17.51
C TRP A 433 24.68 16.03 -18.01
N GLU A 434 23.42 16.19 -17.59
CA GLU A 434 22.62 17.38 -17.91
C GLU A 434 23.25 18.67 -17.38
N LEU A 435 23.75 18.65 -16.14
CA LEU A 435 24.51 19.77 -15.57
C LEU A 435 25.77 20.08 -16.37
N LEU A 436 26.51 19.04 -16.77
CA LEU A 436 27.75 19.14 -17.54
C LEU A 436 27.52 19.74 -18.94
N GLN A 437 26.38 19.48 -19.57
CA GLN A 437 26.01 20.04 -20.87
C GLN A 437 25.35 21.43 -20.76
N GLY A 438 24.75 21.76 -19.61
CA GLY A 438 23.94 22.96 -19.43
C GLY A 438 24.55 24.03 -18.53
N ALA A 439 24.50 23.79 -17.21
CA ALA A 439 24.79 24.80 -16.20
C ALA A 439 26.30 24.98 -15.95
N ILE A 440 27.07 23.90 -15.94
CA ILE A 440 28.51 23.91 -15.66
C ILE A 440 29.29 24.77 -16.68
N PRO A 441 29.08 24.66 -18.01
CA PRO A 441 29.80 25.50 -18.97
C PRO A 441 29.53 27.00 -18.78
N LYS A 442 28.29 27.38 -18.47
CA LYS A 442 27.92 28.79 -18.17
C LYS A 442 28.64 29.29 -16.93
N LEU A 443 28.65 28.49 -15.87
CA LEU A 443 29.33 28.82 -14.61
C LEU A 443 30.85 28.97 -14.80
N VAL A 444 31.47 28.14 -15.66
CA VAL A 444 32.89 28.26 -16.03
C VAL A 444 33.17 29.62 -16.66
N GLU A 445 32.37 30.06 -17.64
CA GLU A 445 32.56 31.37 -18.28
C GLU A 445 32.39 32.51 -17.28
N GLU A 446 31.39 32.46 -16.40
CA GLU A 446 31.16 33.48 -15.38
C GLU A 446 32.32 33.62 -14.40
N VAL A 447 32.89 32.49 -13.96
CA VAL A 447 34.05 32.45 -13.06
C VAL A 447 35.29 33.01 -13.75
N LEU A 448 35.53 32.64 -15.02
CA LEU A 448 36.65 33.17 -15.81
C LEU A 448 36.52 34.68 -16.07
N GLN A 449 35.32 35.17 -16.36
CA GLN A 449 35.06 36.60 -16.56
C GLN A 449 35.31 37.43 -15.31
N LYS A 450 34.99 36.91 -14.12
CA LYS A 450 35.26 37.62 -12.86
C LYS A 450 36.76 37.70 -12.57
N GLY A 451 37.52 36.68 -12.95
CA GLY A 451 38.98 36.63 -12.81
C GLY A 451 39.49 36.62 -11.37
N ARG A 452 38.61 36.37 -10.38
CA ARG A 452 38.96 36.17 -8.96
C ARG A 452 37.98 35.20 -8.29
N PRO A 453 38.41 34.44 -7.27
CA PRO A 453 37.56 33.48 -6.56
C PRO A 453 36.38 34.14 -5.84
N ASP A 454 35.20 33.56 -5.94
CA ASP A 454 33.99 33.97 -5.22
C ASP A 454 33.10 32.73 -4.92
N SER A 455 31.88 32.94 -4.45
CA SER A 455 30.92 31.87 -4.19
C SER A 455 30.63 30.98 -5.41
N ARG A 456 30.76 31.49 -6.65
CA ARG A 456 30.58 30.71 -7.89
C ARG A 456 31.77 29.82 -8.16
N TYR A 457 32.99 30.26 -7.83
CA TYR A 457 34.16 29.39 -7.87
C TYR A 457 34.01 28.22 -6.89
N VAL A 458 33.56 28.48 -5.65
CA VAL A 458 33.32 27.42 -4.64
C VAL A 458 32.27 26.41 -5.13
N LEU A 459 31.18 26.90 -5.72
CA LEU A 459 30.16 26.06 -6.33
C LEU A 459 30.73 25.22 -7.49
N LEU A 460 31.48 25.84 -8.40
CA LEU A 460 32.08 25.15 -9.54
C LEU A 460 33.08 24.09 -9.09
N ALA A 461 33.93 24.38 -8.10
CA ALA A 461 34.84 23.42 -7.51
C ALA A 461 34.09 22.23 -6.89
N SER A 462 32.98 22.49 -6.18
CA SER A 462 32.14 21.45 -5.58
C SER A 462 31.48 20.56 -6.66
N LEU A 463 30.99 21.16 -7.75
CA LEU A 463 30.41 20.44 -8.89
C LEU A 463 31.45 19.59 -9.61
N VAL A 464 32.68 20.10 -9.76
CA VAL A 464 33.79 19.35 -10.36
C VAL A 464 34.19 18.17 -9.47
N GLN A 465 34.31 18.39 -8.16
CA GLN A 465 34.60 17.30 -7.22
C GLN A 465 33.51 16.23 -7.24
N LEU A 466 32.23 16.63 -7.30
CA LEU A 466 31.11 15.70 -7.44
C LEU A 466 31.21 14.87 -8.72
N GLY A 467 31.55 15.48 -9.86
CA GLY A 467 31.67 14.74 -11.10
C GLY A 467 32.82 13.73 -11.11
N TYR A 468 33.95 14.05 -10.47
CA TYR A 468 35.01 13.05 -10.24
C TYR A 468 34.51 11.89 -9.39
N GLN A 469 33.71 12.15 -8.35
CA GLN A 469 33.12 11.08 -7.56
C GLN A 469 32.17 10.21 -8.42
N LEU A 470 31.46 10.79 -9.38
CA LEU A 470 30.57 10.08 -10.30
C LEU A 470 31.29 9.47 -11.54
N ASN A 471 32.63 9.44 -11.54
CA ASN A 471 33.48 8.91 -12.61
C ASN A 471 33.40 9.67 -13.95
N PHE A 472 33.18 10.99 -13.94
CA PHE A 472 33.32 11.84 -15.13
C PHE A 472 34.75 12.36 -15.32
N ASP A 473 35.20 12.43 -16.57
CA ASP A 473 36.43 13.13 -16.94
C ASP A 473 36.17 14.65 -17.03
N LEU A 474 36.76 15.39 -16.08
CA LEU A 474 36.62 16.84 -15.97
C LEU A 474 37.96 17.58 -16.10
N ASP A 475 39.01 16.88 -16.55
CA ASP A 475 40.32 17.48 -16.83
C ASP A 475 40.24 18.69 -17.78
N PRO A 476 39.39 18.70 -18.84
CA PRO A 476 39.23 19.87 -19.70
C PRO A 476 38.77 21.12 -18.94
N ILE A 477 37.82 20.98 -18.01
CA ILE A 477 37.31 22.08 -17.20
C ILE A 477 38.39 22.55 -16.22
N LYS A 478 39.08 21.62 -15.57
CA LYS A 478 40.17 21.92 -14.62
C LYS A 478 41.30 22.72 -15.29
N ARG A 479 41.71 22.35 -16.50
CA ARG A 479 42.74 23.11 -17.27
C ARG A 479 42.32 24.55 -17.57
N ARG A 480 41.03 24.79 -17.80
CA ARG A 480 40.52 26.15 -18.02
C ARG A 480 40.59 27.00 -16.76
N LEU A 481 40.44 26.38 -15.58
CA LEU A 481 40.46 27.07 -14.27
C LEU A 481 41.86 27.30 -13.71
N SER A 482 42.90 26.65 -14.26
CA SER A 482 44.29 26.77 -13.80
C SER A 482 44.83 28.20 -13.63
N PRO A 483 44.45 29.23 -14.44
CA PRO A 483 44.87 30.60 -14.21
C PRO A 483 44.36 31.19 -12.88
N ILE A 484 43.16 30.80 -12.44
CA ILE A 484 42.56 31.24 -11.17
C ILE A 484 43.17 30.46 -10.00
N GLU A 485 43.40 29.17 -10.17
CA GLU A 485 44.06 28.31 -9.17
C GLU A 485 45.51 28.77 -8.88
N LYS A 486 46.23 29.27 -9.89
CA LYS A 486 47.57 29.85 -9.69
C LYS A 486 47.54 31.12 -8.85
N GLN A 487 46.57 32.01 -9.08
CA GLN A 487 46.38 33.20 -8.25
C GLN A 487 46.08 32.84 -6.80
N LEU A 488 45.27 31.81 -6.57
CA LEU A 488 44.98 31.26 -5.24
C LEU A 488 46.21 30.69 -4.54
N SER A 489 47.11 30.02 -5.28
CA SER A 489 48.35 29.49 -4.71
C SER A 489 49.40 30.56 -4.37
N GLU A 490 49.26 31.76 -4.96
CA GLU A 490 50.15 32.91 -4.77
C GLU A 490 49.59 33.94 -3.77
N ASP A 491 48.34 33.79 -3.32
CA ASP A 491 47.66 34.68 -2.37
C ASP A 491 47.81 34.19 -0.91
N PRO A 492 48.57 34.91 -0.04
CA PRO A 492 48.79 34.52 1.35
C PRO A 492 47.53 34.60 2.23
N GLU A 493 46.49 35.33 1.82
CA GLU A 493 45.23 35.45 2.57
C GLU A 493 44.26 34.29 2.31
N TYR A 494 44.52 33.48 1.28
CA TYR A 494 43.63 32.39 0.85
C TYR A 494 44.01 31.00 1.42
N TRP A 495 45.14 30.90 2.13
CA TRP A 495 45.50 29.73 2.93
C TRP A 495 45.07 29.97 4.40
N PRO A 496 44.26 29.07 5.00
CA PRO A 496 44.00 29.10 6.43
C PRO A 496 45.23 28.72 7.26
#